data_AF-T5AKS6-F1
#
_entry.id   AF-T5AKS6-F1
#
_cell.length_a   1.000
_cell.length_b   1.000
_cell.length_c   1.000
_cell.angle_alpha   90.00
_cell.angle_beta   90.00
_cell.angle_gamma   90.00
#
_symmetry.space_group_name_H-M   'P 1'
#
loop_
_entity.id
_entity.type
_entity.pdbx_description
1 polymer ?
#
loop_
_entity_poly.entity_id
_entity_poly.type
_entity_poly.pdbx_seq_one_letter_code
_entity_poly.pdbx_strand_id
1 'polypeptide(L)'
;MVSFRPLSRSIPLARRAALFSTGPRACHRPGLPRAAARAGDSASLTSAGEPRFQSPSSTRSLTTAREKVKVLCVLYDGGEAAKDNAHMLGTTQGELGLRRWLEEQGHTLVTTADKDGVNSKFDRELVDAEIIITTPFHPGYLTAERLAKAKKLKLAVTAGIGSDHVDLNAANKTNGGITVAEVTGSNVVSVAEHVVMTILILIRNFVPAHEQIERGQWDVGAVAAQEYDLEGKTVGTVGVGRIGKRVLERLKPFNCKLLYFDYQPLTENEEREIGCKRRLDLAEMLGECQVVTINCPLHEKTKGLFNKKLIDKMQKGSYLINTARGAIVVKEDVAAALDDGRLAGYGGDVWFPQPAPRDHPLRTAKNPMGGGNAMVPHMSGTSIDAQERYALGVKSILTSYLSGKHDYRPEDLIVHRGDYATKAYGERK
;
A
#
# COMPACT_ATOMS: atom_id res chain seq x y z
N MET A 1 36.78 -46.62 30.52
CA MET A 1 37.26 -46.77 29.13
C MET A 1 36.31 -47.72 28.41
N VAL A 2 35.24 -47.19 27.82
CA VAL A 2 34.29 -47.95 26.98
C VAL A 2 33.89 -47.01 25.84
N SER A 3 34.22 -47.44 24.63
CA SER A 3 34.13 -46.70 23.37
C SER A 3 32.74 -46.86 22.75
N PHE A 4 32.03 -45.76 22.49
CA PHE A 4 30.84 -45.75 21.64
C PHE A 4 31.16 -45.06 20.31
N ARG A 5 31.03 -45.83 19.22
CA ARG A 5 31.13 -45.35 17.82
C ARG A 5 29.85 -44.61 17.41
N PRO A 6 29.93 -43.58 16.53
CA PRO A 6 28.76 -42.91 15.99
C PRO A 6 28.24 -43.66 14.74
N LEU A 7 26.92 -43.91 14.69
CA LEU A 7 26.22 -44.40 13.50
C LEU A 7 25.72 -43.20 12.69
N SER A 8 26.38 -42.91 11.58
CA SER A 8 25.88 -42.04 10.51
C SER A 8 24.90 -42.81 9.64
N ARG A 9 23.65 -42.35 9.51
CA ARG A 9 22.78 -42.70 8.38
C ARG A 9 22.03 -41.46 7.90
N SER A 10 22.54 -40.94 6.78
CA SER A 10 21.90 -39.99 5.89
C SER A 10 20.73 -40.66 5.15
N ILE A 11 19.54 -40.05 5.23
CA ILE A 11 18.34 -40.42 4.46
C ILE A 11 18.14 -39.37 3.37
N PRO A 12 17.99 -39.74 2.09
CA PRO A 12 17.70 -38.77 1.03
C PRO A 12 16.21 -38.44 0.95
N LEU A 13 15.88 -37.15 0.98
CA LEU A 13 14.55 -36.61 0.71
C LEU A 13 14.22 -36.74 -0.79
N ALA A 14 13.30 -37.64 -1.11
CA ALA A 14 12.72 -37.76 -2.45
C ALA A 14 11.65 -36.69 -2.67
N ARG A 15 11.77 -35.99 -3.80
CA ARG A 15 10.81 -35.04 -4.37
C ARG A 15 9.42 -35.68 -4.51
N ARG A 16 8.38 -35.04 -3.99
CA ARG A 16 6.99 -35.31 -4.36
C ARG A 16 6.45 -34.13 -5.16
N ALA A 17 6.31 -34.33 -6.46
CA ALA A 17 5.54 -33.48 -7.36
C ALA A 17 4.30 -34.25 -7.83
N ALA A 18 3.17 -33.54 -7.80
CA ALA A 18 1.94 -33.67 -8.59
C ALA A 18 1.30 -35.05 -8.80
N LEU A 19 0.07 -35.19 -8.30
CA LEU A 19 -0.96 -36.08 -8.86
C LEU A 19 -2.33 -35.43 -8.63
N PHE A 20 -2.86 -34.70 -9.62
CA PHE A 20 -4.30 -34.64 -9.94
C PHE A 20 -4.50 -34.11 -11.37
N SER A 21 -4.87 -35.04 -12.25
CA SER A 21 -5.37 -34.94 -13.63
C SER A 21 -6.15 -36.24 -13.81
N THR A 22 -7.34 -36.41 -14.38
CA THR A 22 -8.24 -35.66 -15.29
C THR A 22 -9.55 -36.48 -15.36
N GLY A 23 -10.70 -35.89 -15.70
CA GLY A 23 -11.81 -36.69 -16.26
C GLY A 23 -13.20 -36.05 -16.21
N PRO A 24 -13.89 -35.81 -17.35
CA PRO A 24 -15.15 -35.06 -17.44
C PRO A 24 -16.39 -35.97 -17.35
N ARG A 25 -17.53 -35.41 -16.93
CA ARG A 25 -18.86 -36.02 -17.16
C ARG A 25 -19.85 -34.97 -17.65
N ALA A 26 -20.32 -35.17 -18.88
CA ALA A 26 -21.50 -34.57 -19.47
C ALA A 26 -22.64 -35.60 -19.44
N CYS A 27 -23.85 -35.17 -19.05
CA CYS A 27 -25.09 -35.89 -19.34
C CYS A 27 -26.20 -34.90 -19.72
N HIS A 28 -27.02 -35.33 -20.68
CA HIS A 28 -27.98 -34.57 -21.48
C HIS A 28 -29.28 -34.11 -20.79
N ARG A 29 -29.91 -33.12 -21.45
CA ARG A 29 -31.26 -32.55 -21.26
C ARG A 29 -32.41 -33.53 -21.60
N PRO A 30 -33.66 -33.16 -21.27
CA PRO A 30 -34.63 -32.60 -22.25
C PRO A 30 -35.37 -31.36 -21.67
N GLY A 31 -36.07 -30.42 -22.35
CA GLY A 31 -36.51 -30.25 -23.73
C GLY A 31 -37.91 -29.59 -23.79
N LEU A 32 -37.98 -28.24 -23.94
CA LEU A 32 -39.01 -27.42 -24.64
C LEU A 32 -40.48 -27.35 -24.08
N PRO A 33 -41.37 -26.40 -24.51
CA PRO A 33 -41.32 -25.56 -25.72
C PRO A 33 -41.63 -24.04 -25.60
N ARG A 34 -41.23 -23.34 -26.67
CA ARG A 34 -41.66 -22.01 -27.12
C ARG A 34 -43.09 -22.05 -27.70
N ALA A 35 -43.85 -20.98 -27.51
CA ALA A 35 -45.05 -20.66 -28.30
C ALA A 35 -44.79 -19.43 -29.19
N ALA A 36 -45.35 -19.48 -30.40
CA ALA A 36 -45.23 -18.47 -31.44
C ALA A 36 -46.60 -17.85 -31.79
N ALA A 37 -46.54 -16.58 -32.20
CA ALA A 37 -47.31 -15.89 -33.25
C ALA A 37 -48.85 -15.80 -33.24
N ARG A 38 -49.35 -14.57 -33.48
CA ARG A 38 -50.44 -14.14 -34.40
C ARG A 38 -50.31 -12.61 -34.55
N ALA A 39 -50.00 -12.01 -35.70
CA ALA A 39 -50.75 -11.84 -36.97
C ALA A 39 -51.73 -10.64 -36.95
N GLY A 40 -51.63 -9.76 -37.97
CA GLY A 40 -52.75 -8.89 -38.41
C GLY A 40 -52.44 -7.42 -38.77
N ASP A 41 -52.04 -7.21 -40.01
CA ASP A 41 -52.48 -6.19 -41.01
C ASP A 41 -52.51 -4.66 -40.80
N SER A 42 -51.76 -4.03 -41.73
CA SER A 42 -51.93 -2.79 -42.52
C SER A 42 -53.18 -1.91 -42.42
N ALA A 43 -53.00 -0.57 -42.39
CA ALA A 43 -53.13 0.32 -43.56
C ALA A 43 -53.11 1.85 -43.25
N SER A 44 -52.52 2.59 -44.19
CA SER A 44 -52.77 4.00 -44.61
C SER A 44 -52.24 5.21 -43.82
N LEU A 45 -51.17 5.80 -44.40
CA LEU A 45 -50.89 7.20 -44.74
C LEU A 45 -51.73 8.34 -44.13
N THR A 46 -51.06 9.33 -43.54
CA THR A 46 -51.17 10.76 -43.91
C THR A 46 -49.99 11.58 -43.39
N SER A 47 -49.74 12.69 -44.07
CA SER A 47 -48.58 13.60 -44.05
C SER A 47 -48.32 14.36 -42.74
N ALA A 48 -47.05 14.69 -42.48
CA ALA A 48 -46.52 16.08 -42.51
C ALA A 48 -45.24 16.23 -41.67
N GLY A 49 -44.27 16.99 -42.20
CA GLY A 49 -43.25 17.69 -41.40
C GLY A 49 -41.84 17.11 -41.45
N GLU A 50 -41.01 17.62 -42.37
CA GLU A 50 -39.56 17.57 -42.20
C GLU A 50 -39.12 18.56 -41.12
N PRO A 51 -38.17 18.17 -40.25
CA PRO A 51 -37.15 19.07 -39.78
C PRO A 51 -35.77 18.60 -40.27
N ARG A 52 -35.07 19.51 -40.95
CA ARG A 52 -33.66 19.38 -41.35
C ARG A 52 -32.80 19.03 -40.14
N PHE A 53 -32.23 17.82 -40.13
CA PHE A 53 -31.10 17.49 -39.27
C PHE A 53 -29.87 18.27 -39.74
N GLN A 54 -29.46 19.28 -38.97
CA GLN A 54 -28.09 19.77 -39.03
C GLN A 54 -27.18 18.67 -38.49
N SER A 55 -26.23 18.23 -39.31
CA SER A 55 -25.12 17.39 -38.86
C SER A 55 -24.33 18.16 -37.78
N PRO A 56 -24.04 17.57 -36.62
CA PRO A 56 -23.07 18.17 -35.73
C PRO A 56 -21.72 18.11 -36.43
N SER A 57 -21.16 19.29 -36.73
CA SER A 57 -19.79 19.43 -37.19
C SER A 57 -18.87 18.70 -36.22
N SER A 58 -18.18 17.67 -36.70
CA SER A 58 -17.19 16.93 -35.95
C SER A 58 -16.02 17.84 -35.60
N THR A 59 -16.02 18.43 -34.41
CA THR A 59 -14.78 18.92 -33.82
C THR A 59 -14.05 17.72 -33.23
N ARG A 60 -13.35 16.97 -34.08
CA ARG A 60 -12.30 16.06 -33.60
C ARG A 60 -11.26 16.94 -32.94
N SER A 61 -11.26 16.99 -31.61
CA SER A 61 -10.09 17.41 -30.86
C SER A 61 -8.97 16.44 -31.23
N LEU A 62 -8.05 16.89 -32.09
CA LEU A 62 -6.83 16.19 -32.42
C LEU A 62 -5.98 16.17 -31.14
N THR A 63 -6.21 15.16 -30.30
CA THR A 63 -5.24 14.78 -29.28
C THR A 63 -4.05 14.18 -30.02
N THR A 64 -3.04 15.00 -30.29
CA THR A 64 -1.79 14.52 -30.85
C THR A 64 -1.11 13.66 -29.78
N ALA A 65 -1.06 12.35 -30.02
CA ALA A 65 -0.27 11.44 -29.19
C ALA A 65 1.16 12.01 -29.07
N ARG A 66 1.71 12.05 -27.85
CA ARG A 66 3.03 12.64 -27.61
C ARG A 66 4.12 11.87 -28.38
N GLU A 67 5.04 12.59 -29.00
CA GLU A 67 6.23 11.97 -29.59
C GLU A 67 7.16 11.42 -28.49
N LYS A 68 7.57 10.15 -28.64
CA LYS A 68 8.64 9.42 -27.93
C LYS A 68 8.97 9.91 -26.50
N VAL A 69 8.22 9.43 -25.51
CA VAL A 69 8.44 9.68 -24.08
C VAL A 69 9.48 8.71 -23.49
N LYS A 70 10.39 9.22 -22.66
CA LYS A 70 11.29 8.41 -21.81
C LYS A 70 10.64 8.17 -20.45
N VAL A 71 10.38 6.91 -20.14
CA VAL A 71 9.84 6.44 -18.86
C VAL A 71 10.96 5.77 -18.07
N LEU A 72 11.22 6.26 -16.86
CA LEU A 72 12.13 5.65 -15.89
C LEU A 72 11.33 4.99 -14.78
N CYS A 73 11.57 3.72 -14.49
CA CYS A 73 10.88 2.95 -13.48
C CYS A 73 11.85 2.48 -12.39
N VAL A 74 11.61 2.88 -11.13
CA VAL A 74 12.37 2.47 -9.96
C VAL A 74 11.53 1.49 -9.13
N LEU A 75 11.93 0.22 -9.15
CA LEU A 75 11.23 -0.91 -8.52
C LEU A 75 12.20 -1.74 -7.69
N TYR A 76 11.69 -2.64 -6.84
CA TYR A 76 12.55 -3.61 -6.14
C TYR A 76 12.97 -4.74 -7.08
N ASP A 77 14.14 -5.33 -6.81
CA ASP A 77 14.58 -6.53 -7.52
C ASP A 77 13.84 -7.77 -6.97
N GLY A 78 13.21 -8.53 -7.86
CA GLY A 78 12.51 -9.76 -7.50
C GLY A 78 13.39 -11.01 -7.42
N GLY A 79 14.64 -10.94 -7.89
CA GLY A 79 15.57 -12.06 -7.91
C GLY A 79 14.99 -13.34 -8.53
N GLU A 80 15.26 -14.48 -7.91
CA GLU A 80 14.68 -15.78 -8.33
C GLU A 80 13.16 -15.85 -8.10
N ALA A 81 12.63 -15.20 -7.06
CA ALA A 81 11.19 -15.24 -6.75
C ALA A 81 10.33 -14.69 -7.90
N ALA A 82 10.80 -13.66 -8.60
CA ALA A 82 10.11 -13.14 -9.78
C ALA A 82 10.18 -14.05 -11.01
N LYS A 83 11.17 -14.95 -11.08
CA LYS A 83 11.22 -15.99 -12.13
C LYS A 83 10.18 -17.08 -11.85
N ASP A 84 10.00 -17.44 -10.59
CA ASP A 84 9.07 -18.48 -10.16
C ASP A 84 7.62 -17.99 -10.08
N ASN A 85 7.40 -16.67 -9.95
CA ASN A 85 6.08 -16.07 -9.84
C ASN A 85 5.90 -14.88 -10.80
N ALA A 86 5.31 -15.16 -11.96
CA ALA A 86 5.00 -14.17 -12.99
C ALA A 86 4.02 -13.07 -12.53
N HIS A 87 3.31 -13.26 -11.40
CA HIS A 87 2.41 -12.25 -10.85
C HIS A 87 3.13 -11.18 -10.01
N MET A 88 4.45 -11.27 -9.83
CA MET A 88 5.27 -10.23 -9.18
C MET A 88 5.53 -9.02 -10.10
N LEU A 89 4.45 -8.33 -10.48
CA LEU A 89 4.46 -7.20 -11.42
C LEU A 89 5.28 -6.01 -10.93
N GLY A 90 5.38 -5.78 -9.62
CA GLY A 90 6.08 -4.66 -8.98
C GLY A 90 7.61 -4.77 -8.95
N THR A 91 8.19 -5.75 -9.65
CA THR A 91 9.63 -6.00 -9.65
C THR A 91 10.32 -5.40 -10.88
N THR A 92 11.65 -5.28 -10.85
CA THR A 92 12.43 -4.92 -12.03
C THR A 92 12.26 -5.88 -13.21
N GLN A 93 11.91 -7.14 -12.95
CA GLN A 93 11.64 -8.18 -13.94
C GLN A 93 10.20 -8.08 -14.48
N GLY A 94 9.24 -7.79 -13.60
CA GLY A 94 7.83 -7.67 -13.96
C GLY A 94 7.49 -6.36 -14.66
N GLU A 95 8.22 -5.28 -14.37
CA GLU A 95 8.10 -3.95 -15.00
C GLU A 95 6.65 -3.43 -15.06
N LEU A 96 5.82 -3.80 -14.08
CA LEU A 96 4.38 -3.52 -14.02
C LEU A 96 3.60 -4.00 -15.25
N GLY A 97 4.17 -4.89 -16.06
CA GLY A 97 3.61 -5.28 -17.36
C GLY A 97 3.60 -4.16 -18.40
N LEU A 98 4.45 -3.14 -18.25
CA LEU A 98 4.40 -1.92 -19.08
C LEU A 98 5.28 -1.96 -20.33
N ARG A 99 6.39 -2.74 -20.35
CA ARG A 99 7.41 -2.66 -21.41
C ARG A 99 6.83 -2.73 -22.82
N ARG A 100 6.18 -3.86 -23.14
CA ARG A 100 5.59 -4.09 -24.47
C ARG A 100 4.60 -2.99 -24.84
N TRP A 101 3.72 -2.61 -23.90
CA TRP A 101 2.70 -1.59 -24.14
C TRP A 101 3.31 -0.20 -24.43
N LEU A 102 4.39 0.18 -23.74
CA LEU A 102 5.10 1.44 -24.00
C LEU A 102 5.89 1.41 -25.32
N GLU A 103 6.60 0.31 -25.60
CA GLU A 103 7.42 0.16 -26.79
C GLU A 103 6.59 0.09 -28.08
N GLU A 104 5.42 -0.56 -28.06
CA GLU A 104 4.47 -0.59 -29.19
C GLU A 104 3.94 0.82 -29.56
N GLN A 105 3.96 1.77 -28.61
CA GLN A 105 3.61 3.18 -28.82
C GLN A 105 4.82 4.06 -29.17
N GLY A 106 6.02 3.48 -29.28
CA GLY A 106 7.27 4.19 -29.58
C GLY A 106 7.91 4.90 -28.38
N HIS A 107 7.45 4.64 -27.15
CA HIS A 107 8.08 5.14 -25.93
C HIS A 107 9.22 4.23 -25.49
N THR A 108 10.08 4.73 -24.58
CA THR A 108 11.19 3.94 -24.02
C THR A 108 10.99 3.72 -22.53
N LEU A 109 11.32 2.52 -22.05
CA LEU A 109 11.28 2.16 -20.63
C LEU A 109 12.68 1.77 -20.14
N VAL A 110 13.18 2.50 -19.16
CA VAL A 110 14.38 2.13 -18.40
C VAL A 110 13.95 1.72 -16.99
N THR A 111 14.31 0.51 -16.56
CA THR A 111 13.98 0.02 -15.22
C THR A 111 15.25 -0.19 -14.39
N THR A 112 15.18 0.10 -13.10
CA THR A 112 16.29 -0.10 -12.16
C THR A 112 15.84 -0.30 -10.71
N ALA A 113 16.61 -1.07 -9.94
CA ALA A 113 16.58 -1.08 -8.48
C ALA A 113 17.75 -0.28 -7.86
N ASP A 114 18.71 0.16 -8.67
CA ASP A 114 19.87 0.94 -8.24
C ASP A 114 19.47 2.41 -8.10
N LYS A 115 19.15 2.81 -6.87
CA LYS A 115 18.53 4.10 -6.52
C LYS A 115 19.25 4.92 -5.46
N ASP A 116 20.23 4.33 -4.78
CA ASP A 116 20.93 4.91 -3.63
C ASP A 116 22.44 4.99 -3.94
N GLY A 117 23.14 5.90 -3.27
CA GLY A 117 24.57 6.13 -3.50
C GLY A 117 24.85 7.17 -4.58
N VAL A 118 26.12 7.62 -4.65
CA VAL A 118 26.56 8.60 -5.64
C VAL A 118 26.54 7.97 -7.03
N ASN A 119 25.95 8.68 -8.00
CA ASN A 119 25.90 8.25 -9.40
C ASN A 119 25.17 6.90 -9.60
N SER A 120 24.12 6.62 -8.81
CA SER A 120 23.22 5.48 -9.04
C SER A 120 22.62 5.50 -10.45
N LYS A 121 22.16 4.36 -10.97
CA LYS A 121 21.45 4.32 -12.27
C LYS A 121 20.23 5.24 -12.23
N PHE A 122 19.52 5.33 -11.12
CA PHE A 122 18.46 6.32 -10.95
C PHE A 122 18.95 7.76 -11.17
N ASP A 123 20.06 8.17 -10.56
CA ASP A 123 20.62 9.52 -10.70
C ASP A 123 21.05 9.85 -12.14
N ARG A 124 21.55 8.86 -12.88
CA ARG A 124 21.95 9.04 -14.28
C ARG A 124 20.75 9.16 -15.21
N GLU A 125 19.71 8.36 -14.99
CA GLU A 125 18.58 8.27 -15.91
C GLU A 125 17.50 9.32 -15.66
N LEU A 126 17.42 9.90 -14.45
CA LEU A 126 16.38 10.88 -14.11
C LEU A 126 16.54 12.23 -14.81
N VAL A 127 17.75 12.55 -15.31
CA VAL A 127 18.08 13.88 -15.84
C VAL A 127 17.27 14.26 -17.07
N ASP A 128 16.89 13.28 -17.88
CA ASP A 128 16.14 13.40 -19.12
C ASP A 128 14.88 12.51 -19.16
N ALA A 129 14.51 11.86 -18.05
CA ALA A 129 13.23 11.18 -17.93
C ALA A 129 12.06 12.18 -17.91
N GLU A 130 11.06 11.95 -18.75
CA GLU A 130 9.83 12.76 -18.77
C GLU A 130 8.79 12.23 -17.77
N ILE A 131 8.75 10.91 -17.61
CA ILE A 131 7.97 10.21 -16.61
C ILE A 131 8.90 9.41 -15.70
N ILE A 132 8.73 9.56 -14.39
CA ILE A 132 9.39 8.71 -13.39
C ILE A 132 8.33 7.94 -12.63
N ILE A 133 8.40 6.61 -12.68
CA ILE A 133 7.59 5.70 -11.87
C ILE A 133 8.46 5.25 -10.69
N THR A 134 7.91 5.33 -9.49
CA THR A 134 8.55 4.87 -8.25
C THR A 134 7.59 3.95 -7.51
N THR A 135 8.08 3.15 -6.57
CA THR A 135 7.21 2.35 -5.69
C THR A 135 7.59 2.54 -4.23
N PRO A 136 6.61 2.67 -3.29
CA PRO A 136 6.91 2.94 -1.87
C PRO A 136 7.70 1.82 -1.18
N PHE A 137 7.68 0.60 -1.74
CA PHE A 137 8.34 -0.58 -1.19
C PHE A 137 9.87 -0.51 -1.40
N HIS A 138 10.31 0.18 -2.45
CA HIS A 138 11.71 0.48 -2.76
C HIS A 138 11.83 1.89 -3.34
N PRO A 139 11.69 2.92 -2.49
CA PRO A 139 11.41 4.28 -2.95
C PRO A 139 12.65 4.95 -3.54
N GLY A 140 12.57 5.26 -4.84
CA GLY A 140 13.48 6.21 -5.49
C GLY A 140 13.21 7.62 -4.95
N TYR A 141 13.94 8.02 -3.90
CA TYR A 141 13.73 9.31 -3.26
C TYR A 141 13.98 10.47 -4.23
N LEU A 142 12.92 11.16 -4.66
CA LEU A 142 12.97 12.35 -5.50
C LEU A 142 13.15 13.59 -4.62
N THR A 143 14.37 13.75 -4.12
CA THR A 143 14.77 14.92 -3.31
C THR A 143 14.73 16.20 -4.14
N ALA A 144 14.72 17.36 -3.49
CA ALA A 144 14.85 18.65 -4.17
C ALA A 144 16.09 18.72 -5.09
N GLU A 145 17.22 18.12 -4.69
CA GLU A 145 18.43 18.06 -5.49
C GLU A 145 18.24 17.24 -6.78
N ARG A 146 17.59 16.07 -6.69
CA ARG A 146 17.29 15.21 -7.84
C ARG A 146 16.27 15.86 -8.77
N LEU A 147 15.22 16.46 -8.21
CA LEU A 147 14.21 17.22 -8.97
C LEU A 147 14.83 18.39 -9.73
N ALA A 148 15.79 19.11 -9.14
CA ALA A 148 16.52 20.18 -9.83
C ALA A 148 17.34 19.67 -11.03
N LYS A 149 17.79 18.40 -11.02
CA LYS A 149 18.52 17.75 -12.11
C LYS A 149 17.59 17.14 -13.17
N ALA A 150 16.34 16.83 -12.83
CA ALA A 150 15.37 16.18 -13.72
C ALA A 150 14.73 17.16 -14.73
N LYS A 151 15.49 17.57 -15.75
CA LYS A 151 15.14 18.69 -16.65
C LYS A 151 13.91 18.43 -17.53
N LYS A 152 13.60 17.17 -17.82
CA LYS A 152 12.44 16.79 -18.64
C LYS A 152 11.24 16.31 -17.84
N LEU A 153 11.36 16.13 -16.52
CA LEU A 153 10.31 15.53 -15.70
C LEU A 153 9.02 16.34 -15.75
N LYS A 154 7.90 15.66 -16.02
CA LYS A 154 6.55 16.24 -16.05
C LYS A 154 5.54 15.45 -15.21
N LEU A 155 5.78 14.15 -15.03
CA LEU A 155 4.92 13.27 -14.26
C LEU A 155 5.77 12.33 -13.39
N ALA A 156 5.51 12.33 -12.08
CA ALA A 156 5.96 11.30 -11.16
C ALA A 156 4.77 10.43 -10.75
N VAL A 157 4.87 9.12 -10.96
CA VAL A 157 3.81 8.15 -10.60
C VAL A 157 4.31 7.23 -9.49
N THR A 158 3.52 7.12 -8.43
CA THR A 158 3.72 6.14 -7.38
C THR A 158 2.93 4.86 -7.70
N ALA A 159 3.65 3.77 -8.01
CA ALA A 159 3.12 2.42 -8.13
C ALA A 159 2.81 1.85 -6.73
N GLY A 160 1.67 2.27 -6.18
CA GLY A 160 1.26 2.05 -4.80
C GLY A 160 0.53 3.29 -4.26
N ILE A 161 0.62 3.52 -2.95
CA ILE A 161 -0.03 4.63 -2.24
C ILE A 161 0.95 5.29 -1.28
N GLY A 162 0.89 6.62 -1.22
CA GLY A 162 1.75 7.53 -0.45
C GLY A 162 3.02 7.94 -1.20
N SER A 163 3.11 9.22 -1.52
CA SER A 163 4.11 9.84 -2.40
C SER A 163 5.12 10.71 -1.63
N ASP A 164 5.27 10.47 -0.33
CA ASP A 164 6.15 11.21 0.58
C ASP A 164 7.66 11.01 0.32
N HIS A 165 8.05 10.03 -0.49
CA HIS A 165 9.42 9.90 -0.99
C HIS A 165 9.76 10.91 -2.09
N VAL A 166 8.77 11.68 -2.56
CA VAL A 166 8.96 12.86 -3.41
C VAL A 166 8.92 14.10 -2.51
N ASP A 167 9.88 15.01 -2.68
CA ASP A 167 9.74 16.34 -2.11
C ASP A 167 8.64 17.10 -2.86
N LEU A 168 7.41 17.01 -2.34
CA LEU A 168 6.21 17.56 -2.98
C LEU A 168 6.25 19.10 -3.08
N ASN A 169 6.90 19.78 -2.13
CA ASN A 169 7.07 21.22 -2.18
C ASN A 169 8.04 21.63 -3.30
N ALA A 170 9.12 20.87 -3.49
CA ALA A 170 10.03 21.06 -4.63
C ALA A 170 9.36 20.67 -5.96
N ALA A 171 8.54 19.61 -5.99
CA ALA A 171 7.80 19.18 -7.16
C ALA A 171 6.88 20.29 -7.70
N ASN A 172 6.19 21.03 -6.82
CA ASN A 172 5.36 22.19 -7.18
C ASN A 172 6.12 23.30 -7.91
N LYS A 173 7.43 23.43 -7.68
CA LYS A 173 8.29 24.45 -8.30
C LYS A 173 9.05 23.91 -9.51
N THR A 174 9.11 22.59 -9.66
CA THR A 174 9.93 21.92 -10.69
C THR A 174 9.20 21.97 -12.03
N ASN A 175 9.87 22.46 -13.07
CA ASN A 175 9.41 22.42 -14.47
C ASN A 175 8.00 23.01 -14.71
N GLY A 176 7.62 24.03 -13.93
CA GLY A 176 6.29 24.67 -13.95
C GLY A 176 5.24 24.00 -13.06
N GLY A 177 5.66 23.10 -12.17
CA GLY A 177 4.78 22.29 -11.32
C GLY A 177 4.47 20.95 -11.98
N ILE A 178 5.31 19.95 -11.70
CA ILE A 178 5.08 18.59 -12.20
C ILE A 178 3.81 18.00 -11.59
N THR A 179 3.24 17.00 -12.27
CA THR A 179 2.17 16.18 -11.67
C THR A 179 2.81 15.08 -10.83
N VAL A 180 2.38 14.93 -9.57
CA VAL A 180 2.66 13.74 -8.76
C VAL A 180 1.34 13.03 -8.52
N ALA A 181 1.27 11.78 -8.97
CA ALA A 181 0.08 10.95 -8.88
C ALA A 181 0.39 9.59 -8.26
N GLU A 182 -0.59 8.98 -7.62
CA GLU A 182 -0.51 7.63 -7.05
C GLU A 182 -1.78 6.85 -7.35
N VAL A 183 -1.76 5.53 -7.16
CA VAL A 183 -2.92 4.69 -7.49
C VAL A 183 -3.83 4.58 -6.26
N THR A 184 -4.61 5.62 -6.01
CA THR A 184 -5.42 5.74 -4.82
C THR A 184 -6.44 4.61 -4.71
N GLY A 185 -6.47 3.94 -3.55
CA GLY A 185 -7.36 2.80 -3.29
C GLY A 185 -6.82 1.43 -3.74
N SER A 186 -5.73 1.36 -4.50
CA SER A 186 -5.20 0.09 -5.03
C SER A 186 -4.85 -0.97 -3.97
N ASN A 187 -4.31 -0.57 -2.82
CA ASN A 187 -3.83 -1.51 -1.81
C ASN A 187 -4.38 -1.26 -0.40
N VAL A 188 -5.36 -0.37 -0.26
CA VAL A 188 -5.90 0.03 1.06
C VAL A 188 -6.58 -1.11 1.82
N VAL A 189 -7.08 -2.11 1.11
CA VAL A 189 -7.64 -3.34 1.71
C VAL A 189 -6.52 -4.23 2.26
N SER A 190 -5.48 -4.46 1.46
CA SER A 190 -4.31 -5.26 1.85
C SER A 190 -3.62 -4.67 3.08
N VAL A 191 -3.47 -3.34 3.15
CA VAL A 191 -2.91 -2.68 4.32
C VAL A 191 -3.84 -2.78 5.54
N ALA A 192 -5.15 -2.60 5.37
CA ALA A 192 -6.09 -2.73 6.48
C ALA A 192 -6.13 -4.14 7.09
N GLU A 193 -6.00 -5.18 6.25
CA GLU A 193 -5.82 -6.57 6.70
C GLU A 193 -4.51 -6.73 7.48
N HIS A 194 -3.42 -6.16 6.98
CA HIS A 194 -2.12 -6.22 7.64
C HIS A 194 -2.12 -5.53 9.01
N VAL A 195 -2.84 -4.41 9.16
CA VAL A 195 -3.04 -3.75 10.46
C VAL A 195 -3.73 -4.68 11.44
N VAL A 196 -4.88 -5.26 11.08
CA VAL A 196 -5.64 -6.15 11.99
C VAL A 196 -4.84 -7.41 12.31
N MET A 197 -4.14 -7.99 11.33
CA MET A 197 -3.22 -9.09 11.55
C MET A 197 -2.13 -8.72 12.56
N THR A 198 -1.49 -7.56 12.40
CA THR A 198 -0.42 -7.10 13.29
C THR A 198 -0.93 -6.85 14.71
N ILE A 199 -2.14 -6.28 14.86
CA ILE A 199 -2.82 -6.13 16.15
C ILE A 199 -2.94 -7.50 16.82
N LEU A 200 -3.47 -8.50 16.11
CA LEU A 200 -3.68 -9.84 16.64
C LEU A 200 -2.36 -10.55 16.99
N ILE A 201 -1.34 -10.45 16.13
CA ILE A 201 0.00 -11.01 16.39
C ILE A 201 0.57 -10.47 17.70
N LEU A 202 0.47 -9.16 17.92
CA LEU A 202 1.02 -8.51 19.10
C LEU A 202 0.22 -8.82 20.36
N ILE A 203 -1.11 -8.61 20.33
CA ILE A 203 -1.94 -8.76 21.53
C ILE A 203 -2.05 -10.21 21.99
N ARG A 204 -1.98 -11.17 21.06
CA ARG A 204 -1.99 -12.62 21.35
C ARG A 204 -0.60 -13.21 21.57
N ASN A 205 0.44 -12.39 21.67
CA ASN A 205 1.81 -12.81 21.93
C ASN A 205 2.34 -13.90 20.97
N PHE A 206 1.92 -13.83 19.69
CA PHE A 206 2.14 -14.92 18.73
C PHE A 206 3.61 -15.18 18.41
N VAL A 207 4.42 -14.14 18.23
CA VAL A 207 5.82 -14.27 17.79
C VAL A 207 6.66 -15.13 18.76
N PRO A 208 6.78 -14.79 20.06
CA PRO A 208 7.57 -15.63 20.97
C PRO A 208 6.96 -17.03 21.17
N ALA A 209 5.64 -17.19 21.02
CA ALA A 209 5.00 -18.51 21.06
C ALA A 209 5.39 -19.38 19.85
N HIS A 210 5.40 -18.81 18.65
CA HIS A 210 5.87 -19.50 17.46
C HIS A 210 7.35 -19.88 17.57
N GLU A 211 8.20 -18.93 17.98
CA GLU A 211 9.63 -19.15 18.17
C GLU A 211 9.91 -20.24 19.23
N GLN A 212 9.10 -20.34 20.30
CA GLN A 212 9.20 -21.39 21.31
C GLN A 212 9.01 -22.78 20.68
N ILE A 213 7.98 -22.95 19.86
CA ILE A 213 7.67 -24.22 19.19
C ILE A 213 8.76 -24.59 18.19
N GLU A 214 9.27 -23.63 17.41
CA GLU A 214 10.36 -23.90 16.45
C GLU A 214 11.64 -24.40 17.14
N ARG A 215 11.91 -23.92 18.36
CA ARG A 215 13.02 -24.40 19.21
C ARG A 215 12.75 -25.77 19.86
N GLY A 216 11.58 -26.39 19.63
CA GLY A 216 11.19 -27.65 20.25
C GLY A 216 10.86 -27.54 21.73
N GLN A 217 10.54 -26.34 22.22
CA GLN A 217 10.18 -26.07 23.61
C GLN A 217 8.66 -26.14 23.81
N TRP A 218 8.22 -26.36 25.06
CA TRP A 218 6.81 -26.33 25.44
C TRP A 218 6.65 -25.75 26.85
N ASP A 219 6.27 -24.48 26.92
CA ASP A 219 5.96 -23.76 28.16
C ASP A 219 4.83 -22.76 27.90
N VAL A 220 3.61 -23.17 28.25
CA VAL A 220 2.40 -22.35 28.10
C VAL A 220 2.46 -21.11 29.00
N GLY A 221 3.00 -21.24 30.21
CA GLY A 221 3.06 -20.15 31.18
C GLY A 221 3.92 -18.99 30.68
N ALA A 222 5.04 -19.30 30.04
CA ALA A 222 5.95 -18.30 29.48
C ALA A 222 5.28 -17.37 28.45
N VAL A 223 4.35 -17.89 27.64
CA VAL A 223 3.73 -17.13 26.54
C VAL A 223 2.34 -16.60 26.90
N ALA A 224 1.56 -17.34 27.69
CA ALA A 224 0.24 -16.92 28.15
C ALA A 224 0.31 -15.72 29.10
N ALA A 225 1.45 -15.51 29.78
CA ALA A 225 1.65 -14.37 30.70
C ALA A 225 1.51 -12.98 30.04
N GLN A 226 1.57 -12.89 28.71
CA GLN A 226 1.35 -11.66 27.94
C GLN A 226 0.33 -11.84 26.80
N GLU A 227 -0.47 -12.90 26.83
CA GLU A 227 -1.52 -13.15 25.84
C GLU A 227 -2.84 -12.53 26.30
N TYR A 228 -3.43 -11.67 25.49
CA TYR A 228 -4.72 -11.06 25.76
C TYR A 228 -5.68 -11.20 24.58
N ASP A 229 -6.97 -11.24 24.90
CA ASP A 229 -8.02 -11.09 23.90
C ASP A 229 -8.12 -9.63 23.43
N LEU A 230 -8.43 -9.45 22.15
CA LEU A 230 -8.74 -8.15 21.57
C LEU A 230 -10.14 -7.64 21.99
N GLU A 231 -11.05 -8.56 22.33
CA GLU A 231 -12.38 -8.22 22.83
C GLU A 231 -12.31 -7.29 24.05
N GLY A 232 -13.22 -6.31 24.08
CA GLY A 232 -13.31 -5.32 25.15
C GLY A 232 -12.18 -4.28 25.17
N LYS A 233 -11.18 -4.36 24.28
CA LYS A 233 -10.13 -3.36 24.18
C LYS A 233 -10.61 -2.12 23.43
N THR A 234 -10.00 -0.99 23.74
CA THR A 234 -10.16 0.28 23.02
C THR A 234 -9.07 0.40 21.96
N VAL A 235 -9.49 0.49 20.69
CA VAL A 235 -8.61 0.64 19.53
C VAL A 235 -8.81 2.02 18.91
N GLY A 236 -7.73 2.78 18.76
CA GLY A 236 -7.73 4.11 18.14
C GLY A 236 -6.94 4.15 16.84
N THR A 237 -7.51 4.74 15.79
CA THR A 237 -6.78 5.02 14.54
C THR A 237 -6.40 6.49 14.42
N VAL A 238 -5.13 6.79 14.13
CA VAL A 238 -4.66 8.12 13.73
C VAL A 238 -4.77 8.23 12.21
N GLY A 239 -5.75 8.99 11.75
CA GLY A 239 -6.21 8.99 10.36
C GLY A 239 -7.37 8.01 10.15
N VAL A 240 -8.45 8.50 9.56
CA VAL A 240 -9.68 7.74 9.24
C VAL A 240 -10.01 7.78 7.74
N GLY A 241 -8.99 8.00 6.91
CA GLY A 241 -9.09 7.87 5.46
C GLY A 241 -9.37 6.43 5.00
N ARG A 242 -9.03 6.13 3.75
CA ARG A 242 -9.37 4.85 3.11
C ARG A 242 -8.90 3.61 3.89
N ILE A 243 -7.72 3.65 4.51
CA ILE A 243 -7.18 2.54 5.31
C ILE A 243 -7.80 2.57 6.72
N GLY A 244 -7.71 3.69 7.44
CA GLY A 244 -8.22 3.81 8.81
C GLY A 244 -9.70 3.39 8.93
N LYS A 245 -10.57 3.83 8.00
CA LYS A 245 -11.97 3.39 7.94
C LYS A 245 -12.09 1.86 7.78
N ARG A 246 -11.35 1.26 6.85
CA ARG A 246 -11.37 -0.19 6.58
C ARG A 246 -10.81 -1.03 7.72
N VAL A 247 -9.89 -0.48 8.52
CA VAL A 247 -9.41 -1.09 9.76
C VAL A 247 -10.56 -1.13 10.77
N LEU A 248 -11.26 -0.02 10.99
CA LEU A 248 -12.40 0.01 11.93
C LEU A 248 -13.54 -0.93 11.50
N GLU A 249 -13.87 -0.98 10.21
CA GLU A 249 -14.85 -1.92 9.65
C GLU A 249 -14.49 -3.39 9.95
N ARG A 250 -13.20 -3.76 9.87
CA ARG A 250 -12.71 -5.11 10.16
C ARG A 250 -12.63 -5.43 11.64
N LEU A 251 -12.44 -4.41 12.48
CA LEU A 251 -12.40 -4.55 13.93
C LEU A 251 -13.80 -4.58 14.57
N LYS A 252 -14.84 -4.10 13.88
CA LYS A 252 -16.23 -4.12 14.36
C LYS A 252 -16.67 -5.49 14.93
N PRO A 253 -16.47 -6.64 14.27
CA PRO A 253 -16.88 -7.94 14.81
C PRO A 253 -16.01 -8.46 15.97
N PHE A 254 -14.92 -7.77 16.33
CA PHE A 254 -14.07 -8.13 17.48
C PHE A 254 -14.56 -7.49 18.80
N ASN A 255 -15.73 -6.84 18.82
CA ASN A 255 -16.34 -6.27 20.03
C ASN A 255 -15.41 -5.30 20.79
N CYS A 256 -14.70 -4.46 20.05
CA CYS A 256 -13.83 -3.40 20.59
C CYS A 256 -14.60 -2.09 20.79
N LYS A 257 -14.08 -1.21 21.65
CA LYS A 257 -14.42 0.23 21.62
C LYS A 257 -13.55 0.90 20.55
N LEU A 258 -14.17 1.43 19.50
CA LEU A 258 -13.46 2.00 18.34
C LEU A 258 -13.40 3.52 18.38
N LEU A 259 -12.19 4.09 18.27
CA LEU A 259 -11.93 5.52 18.27
C LEU A 259 -11.15 5.94 17.00
N TYR A 260 -11.28 7.21 16.62
CA TYR A 260 -10.41 7.80 15.61
C TYR A 260 -10.08 9.26 15.88
N PHE A 261 -8.91 9.68 15.39
CA PHE A 261 -8.48 11.07 15.32
C PHE A 261 -8.14 11.42 13.87
N ASP A 262 -8.86 12.38 13.30
CA ASP A 262 -8.60 12.94 11.99
C ASP A 262 -9.21 14.35 11.91
N TYR A 263 -8.59 15.26 11.17
CA TYR A 263 -9.17 16.57 10.86
C TYR A 263 -10.26 16.47 9.78
N GLN A 264 -10.24 15.41 8.95
CA GLN A 264 -11.32 15.03 8.03
C GLN A 264 -12.18 13.94 8.68
N PRO A 265 -13.36 14.29 9.25
CA PRO A 265 -14.18 13.31 9.95
C PRO A 265 -14.88 12.34 8.99
N LEU A 266 -15.28 11.19 9.53
CA LEU A 266 -16.34 10.39 8.92
C LEU A 266 -17.68 11.13 9.02
N THR A 267 -18.63 10.76 8.16
CA THR A 267 -20.02 11.19 8.34
C THR A 267 -20.65 10.51 9.56
N GLU A 268 -21.67 11.12 10.17
CA GLU A 268 -22.39 10.53 11.30
C GLU A 268 -22.98 9.15 10.98
N ASN A 269 -23.38 8.93 9.73
CA ASN A 269 -23.88 7.64 9.26
C ASN A 269 -22.78 6.57 9.26
N GLU A 270 -21.59 6.89 8.77
CA GLU A 270 -20.43 5.99 8.79
C GLU A 270 -19.99 5.69 10.23
N GLU A 271 -19.99 6.69 11.12
CA GLU A 271 -19.68 6.47 12.54
C GLU A 271 -20.66 5.50 13.20
N ARG A 272 -21.96 5.69 12.96
CA ARG A 272 -23.02 4.81 13.49
C ARG A 272 -22.95 3.40 12.89
N GLU A 273 -22.68 3.28 11.60
CA GLU A 273 -22.55 2.00 10.93
C GLU A 273 -21.35 1.20 11.46
N ILE A 274 -20.20 1.85 11.64
CA ILE A 274 -18.98 1.21 12.13
C ILE A 274 -19.04 0.99 13.65
N GLY A 275 -19.74 1.86 14.39
CA GLY A 275 -19.74 1.87 15.85
C GLY A 275 -18.49 2.54 16.43
N CYS A 276 -17.96 3.58 15.77
CA CYS A 276 -16.76 4.30 16.21
C CYS A 276 -17.08 5.72 16.67
N LYS A 277 -16.15 6.36 17.39
CA LYS A 277 -16.29 7.75 17.86
C LYS A 277 -15.05 8.58 17.55
N ARG A 278 -15.26 9.80 17.08
CA ARG A 278 -14.19 10.79 16.91
C ARG A 278 -13.63 11.26 18.26
N ARG A 279 -12.34 11.58 18.27
CA ARG A 279 -11.67 12.44 19.26
C ARG A 279 -11.06 13.64 18.56
N LEU A 280 -11.18 14.80 19.19
CA LEU A 280 -10.67 16.07 18.66
C LEU A 280 -9.25 16.37 19.16
N ASP A 281 -8.84 15.75 20.26
CA ASP A 281 -7.48 15.81 20.77
C ASP A 281 -6.81 14.43 20.63
N LEU A 282 -5.60 14.44 20.07
CA LEU A 282 -4.85 13.21 19.85
C LEU A 282 -4.38 12.59 21.17
N ALA A 283 -3.87 13.39 22.11
CA ALA A 283 -3.35 12.88 23.37
C ALA A 283 -4.47 12.27 24.24
N GLU A 284 -5.67 12.86 24.23
CA GLU A 284 -6.86 12.30 24.87
C GLU A 284 -7.21 10.92 24.29
N MET A 285 -7.23 10.79 22.95
CA MET A 285 -7.46 9.49 22.32
C MET A 285 -6.41 8.45 22.74
N LEU A 286 -5.12 8.82 22.71
CA LEU A 286 -4.03 7.93 23.10
C LEU A 286 -4.16 7.44 24.55
N GLY A 287 -4.62 8.31 25.47
CA GLY A 287 -4.86 7.96 26.86
C GLY A 287 -6.00 6.96 27.09
N GLU A 288 -6.94 6.83 26.13
CA GLU A 288 -8.04 5.86 26.20
C GLU A 288 -7.71 4.50 25.58
N CYS A 289 -6.71 4.44 24.69
CA CYS A 289 -6.45 3.28 23.84
C CYS A 289 -5.48 2.27 24.46
N GLN A 290 -5.84 0.98 24.40
CA GLN A 290 -4.89 -0.13 24.60
C GLN A 290 -4.16 -0.46 23.29
N VAL A 291 -4.77 -0.17 22.14
CA VAL A 291 -4.19 -0.37 20.82
C VAL A 291 -4.32 0.91 20.00
N VAL A 292 -3.22 1.38 19.42
CA VAL A 292 -3.20 2.53 18.52
C VAL A 292 -2.63 2.09 17.18
N THR A 293 -3.28 2.49 16.09
CA THR A 293 -2.80 2.25 14.73
C THR A 293 -2.64 3.56 13.97
N ILE A 294 -1.49 3.73 13.31
CA ILE A 294 -1.18 4.93 12.51
C ILE A 294 -1.57 4.66 11.06
N ASN A 295 -2.46 5.50 10.50
CA ASN A 295 -3.01 5.38 9.14
C ASN A 295 -3.06 6.73 8.41
N CYS A 296 -2.26 7.72 8.84
CA CYS A 296 -2.14 9.03 8.21
C CYS A 296 -0.92 9.11 7.27
N PRO A 297 -0.91 9.98 6.24
CA PRO A 297 0.26 10.16 5.38
C PRO A 297 1.45 10.78 6.12
N LEU A 298 2.66 10.58 5.59
CA LEU A 298 3.83 11.33 6.03
C LEU A 298 3.86 12.70 5.35
N HIS A 299 3.86 13.74 6.18
CA HIS A 299 4.06 15.13 5.78
C HIS A 299 4.67 15.92 6.94
N GLU A 300 4.90 17.22 6.78
CA GLU A 300 5.62 18.06 7.74
C GLU A 300 5.11 17.95 9.18
N LYS A 301 3.78 17.88 9.39
CA LYS A 301 3.18 17.80 10.74
C LYS A 301 3.13 16.38 11.31
N THR A 302 3.29 15.33 10.51
CA THR A 302 3.27 13.93 10.97
C THR A 302 4.67 13.33 11.11
N LYS A 303 5.69 13.94 10.51
CA LYS A 303 7.08 13.51 10.65
C LYS A 303 7.53 13.61 12.11
N GLY A 304 7.93 12.48 12.70
CA GLY A 304 8.33 12.38 14.10
C GLY A 304 7.21 12.72 15.10
N LEU A 305 5.95 12.64 14.68
CA LEU A 305 4.78 12.89 15.54
C LEU A 305 4.78 11.96 16.75
N PHE A 306 5.00 10.67 16.51
CA PHE A 306 5.13 9.66 17.56
C PHE A 306 6.58 9.63 18.08
N ASN A 307 6.96 10.71 18.77
CA ASN A 307 8.15 10.81 19.58
C ASN A 307 7.86 10.41 21.04
N LYS A 308 8.89 10.43 21.89
CA LYS A 308 8.80 10.08 23.32
C LYS A 308 7.64 10.77 24.02
N LYS A 309 7.47 12.09 23.84
CA LYS A 309 6.43 12.86 24.54
C LYS A 309 5.02 12.40 24.20
N LEU A 310 4.77 12.02 22.95
CA LEU A 310 3.46 11.55 22.52
C LEU A 310 3.24 10.08 22.90
N ILE A 311 4.29 9.24 22.81
CA ILE A 311 4.24 7.86 23.29
C ILE A 311 3.98 7.84 24.81
N ASP A 312 4.51 8.79 25.57
CA ASP A 312 4.23 9.01 27.00
C ASP A 312 2.76 9.40 27.29
N LYS A 313 1.92 9.63 26.27
CA LYS A 313 0.46 9.81 26.42
C LYS A 313 -0.37 8.55 26.20
N MET A 314 0.20 7.50 25.63
CA MET A 314 -0.46 6.20 25.49
C MET A 314 -0.74 5.53 26.87
N GLN A 315 -1.32 4.34 26.90
CA GLN A 315 -1.37 3.56 28.14
C GLN A 315 -0.08 2.76 28.33
N LYS A 316 0.34 2.51 29.59
CA LYS A 316 1.48 1.63 29.85
C LYS A 316 1.07 0.20 29.46
N GLY A 317 1.93 -0.51 28.73
CA GLY A 317 1.61 -1.83 28.17
C GLY A 317 0.65 -1.77 26.97
N SER A 318 0.55 -0.62 26.28
CA SER A 318 -0.24 -0.51 25.05
C SER A 318 0.51 -1.03 23.82
N TYR A 319 -0.23 -1.27 22.74
CA TYR A 319 0.30 -1.73 21.46
C TYR A 319 0.22 -0.61 20.41
N LEU A 320 1.30 -0.42 19.66
CA LEU A 320 1.38 0.58 18.59
C LEU A 320 1.64 -0.09 17.24
N ILE A 321 0.75 0.12 16.28
CA ILE A 321 0.84 -0.43 14.92
C ILE A 321 1.12 0.70 13.95
N ASN A 322 2.08 0.52 13.06
CA ASN A 322 2.39 1.48 12.01
C ASN A 322 2.59 0.78 10.66
N THR A 323 1.59 0.88 9.79
CA THR A 323 1.67 0.51 8.38
C THR A 323 1.53 1.74 7.48
N ALA A 324 1.72 2.94 8.05
CA ALA A 324 1.64 4.20 7.35
C ALA A 324 3.01 4.57 6.77
N ARG A 325 3.91 5.15 7.58
CA ARG A 325 5.30 5.44 7.21
C ARG A 325 6.22 5.39 8.43
N GLY A 326 7.44 4.87 8.26
CA GLY A 326 8.40 4.73 9.35
C GLY A 326 8.83 6.07 9.97
N ALA A 327 8.93 7.13 9.17
CA ALA A 327 9.30 8.46 9.64
C ALA A 327 8.20 9.21 10.42
N ILE A 328 7.01 8.64 10.59
CA ILE A 328 5.97 9.19 11.49
C ILE A 328 6.35 8.94 12.97
N VAL A 329 7.07 7.86 13.23
CA VAL A 329 7.62 7.54 14.56
C VAL A 329 9.07 7.99 14.66
N VAL A 330 9.52 8.30 15.88
CA VAL A 330 10.95 8.37 16.18
C VAL A 330 11.39 6.98 16.61
N LYS A 331 12.15 6.29 15.75
CA LYS A 331 12.49 4.87 15.92
C LYS A 331 13.25 4.58 17.22
N GLU A 332 14.08 5.51 17.68
CA GLU A 332 14.80 5.40 18.96
C GLU A 332 13.83 5.46 20.15
N ASP A 333 12.84 6.36 20.10
CA ASP A 333 11.85 6.52 21.17
C ASP A 333 10.91 5.31 21.24
N VAL A 334 10.53 4.73 20.09
CA VAL A 334 9.75 3.48 20.04
C VAL A 334 10.55 2.32 20.61
N ALA A 335 11.84 2.19 20.25
CA ALA A 335 12.70 1.14 20.78
C ALA A 335 12.85 1.25 22.30
N ALA A 336 13.07 2.46 22.82
CA ALA A 336 13.16 2.70 24.27
C ALA A 336 11.84 2.41 25.00
N ALA A 337 10.70 2.80 24.41
CA ALA A 337 9.39 2.53 24.98
C ALA A 337 9.01 1.04 24.96
N LEU A 338 9.53 0.26 24.01
CA LEU A 338 9.43 -1.19 24.07
C LEU A 338 10.27 -1.73 25.22
N ASP A 339 11.54 -1.35 25.28
CA ASP A 339 12.52 -1.85 26.25
C ASP A 339 12.09 -1.62 27.71
N ASP A 340 11.50 -0.45 28.04
CA ASP A 340 11.02 -0.13 29.39
C ASP A 340 9.60 -0.64 29.70
N GLY A 341 8.94 -1.30 28.74
CA GLY A 341 7.59 -1.84 28.86
C GLY A 341 6.48 -0.78 28.83
N ARG A 342 6.79 0.45 28.42
CA ARG A 342 5.78 1.47 28.12
C ARG A 342 4.86 1.00 27.00
N LEU A 343 5.43 0.43 25.94
CA LEU A 343 4.74 -0.33 24.91
C LEU A 343 4.91 -1.83 25.19
N ALA A 344 3.79 -2.57 25.20
CA ALA A 344 3.83 -4.02 25.21
C ALA A 344 4.23 -4.58 23.84
N GLY A 345 3.97 -3.84 22.76
CA GLY A 345 4.41 -4.23 21.43
C GLY A 345 4.33 -3.14 20.37
N TYR A 346 5.19 -3.28 19.37
CA TYR A 346 5.21 -2.47 18.15
C TYR A 346 5.33 -3.38 16.93
N GLY A 347 4.64 -3.02 15.85
CA GLY A 347 4.68 -3.81 14.63
C GLY A 347 4.14 -3.06 13.42
N GLY A 348 4.37 -3.64 12.26
CA GLY A 348 4.02 -3.09 10.97
C GLY A 348 5.14 -3.30 9.97
N ASP A 349 5.04 -2.65 8.82
CA ASP A 349 5.88 -2.99 7.67
C ASP A 349 6.74 -1.82 7.17
N VAL A 350 6.56 -0.61 7.71
CA VAL A 350 7.18 0.61 7.18
C VAL A 350 8.42 1.04 7.96
N TRP A 351 9.40 1.56 7.24
CA TRP A 351 10.72 1.93 7.77
C TRP A 351 11.16 3.28 7.23
N PHE A 352 12.14 3.91 7.88
CA PHE A 352 12.84 5.04 7.29
C PHE A 352 14.35 5.01 7.63
N PRO A 353 15.24 5.06 6.63
CA PRO A 353 14.96 5.00 5.19
C PRO A 353 14.55 3.58 4.74
N GLN A 354 14.23 3.44 3.44
CA GLN A 354 14.03 2.16 2.79
C GLN A 354 15.00 1.99 1.59
N PRO A 355 15.77 0.88 1.52
CA PRO A 355 15.78 -0.28 2.44
C PRO A 355 16.20 0.05 3.88
N ALA A 356 15.57 -0.60 4.86
CA ALA A 356 15.91 -0.38 6.26
C ALA A 356 17.36 -0.85 6.52
N PRO A 357 18.23 0.00 7.12
CA PRO A 357 19.59 -0.39 7.48
C PRO A 357 19.63 -1.67 8.32
N ARG A 358 20.71 -2.46 8.20
CA ARG A 358 20.82 -3.76 8.90
C ARG A 358 20.81 -3.61 10.42
N ASP A 359 21.30 -2.49 10.92
CA ASP A 359 21.39 -2.07 12.32
C ASP A 359 20.21 -1.20 12.76
N HIS A 360 19.15 -1.09 11.94
CA HIS A 360 17.96 -0.33 12.32
C HIS A 360 17.36 -0.86 13.64
N PRO A 361 17.16 -0.02 14.68
CA PRO A 361 16.88 -0.49 16.05
C PRO A 361 15.59 -1.32 16.17
N LEU A 362 14.56 -0.98 15.39
CA LEU A 362 13.29 -1.70 15.40
C LEU A 362 13.33 -3.11 14.77
N ARG A 363 14.47 -3.53 14.18
CA ARG A 363 14.63 -4.91 13.72
C ARG A 363 14.69 -5.90 14.88
N THR A 364 15.21 -5.48 16.02
CA THR A 364 15.53 -6.37 17.14
C THR A 364 15.04 -5.87 18.49
N ALA A 365 14.53 -4.63 18.60
CA ALA A 365 13.93 -4.13 19.83
C ALA A 365 12.80 -5.07 20.31
N LYS A 366 12.78 -5.39 21.61
CA LYS A 366 11.80 -6.27 22.25
C LYS A 366 11.30 -5.60 23.54
N ASN A 367 10.18 -6.10 24.06
CA ASN A 367 9.70 -5.73 25.39
C ASN A 367 10.50 -6.49 26.51
N PRO A 368 10.30 -6.18 27.81
CA PRO A 368 11.02 -6.84 28.91
C PRO A 368 10.89 -8.38 28.98
N MET A 369 9.90 -8.96 28.29
CA MET A 369 9.68 -10.41 28.24
C MET A 369 10.26 -11.05 26.97
N GLY A 370 11.02 -10.31 26.16
CA GLY A 370 11.62 -10.80 24.91
C GLY A 370 10.65 -10.91 23.73
N GLY A 371 9.41 -10.41 23.87
CA GLY A 371 8.38 -10.39 22.83
C GLY A 371 8.14 -8.98 22.25
N GLY A 372 6.91 -8.71 21.80
CA GLY A 372 6.46 -7.35 21.47
C GLY A 372 6.98 -6.75 20.16
N ASN A 373 7.58 -7.54 19.27
CA ASN A 373 8.02 -7.05 17.95
C ASN A 373 7.36 -7.87 16.84
N ALA A 374 6.58 -7.20 16.00
CA ALA A 374 5.94 -7.77 14.81
C ALA A 374 6.30 -6.96 13.54
N MET A 375 7.56 -6.56 13.44
CA MET A 375 8.07 -5.85 12.27
C MET A 375 8.31 -6.79 11.09
N VAL A 376 7.93 -6.34 9.89
CA VAL A 376 8.21 -7.01 8.61
C VAL A 376 8.78 -6.02 7.59
N PRO A 377 9.41 -6.47 6.48
CA PRO A 377 9.74 -5.56 5.37
C PRO A 377 8.49 -4.89 4.80
N HIS A 378 8.62 -3.74 4.11
CA HIS A 378 7.48 -2.99 3.56
C HIS A 378 6.78 -3.78 2.45
N MET A 379 5.74 -4.52 2.83
CA MET A 379 5.13 -5.54 1.98
C MET A 379 3.61 -5.53 1.98
N SER A 380 2.94 -4.90 2.96
CA SER A 380 1.48 -4.96 3.09
C SER A 380 0.77 -4.41 1.85
N GLY A 381 1.33 -3.34 1.27
CA GLY A 381 0.81 -2.71 0.06
C GLY A 381 1.22 -3.39 -1.25
N THR A 382 2.04 -4.45 -1.22
CA THR A 382 2.58 -5.15 -2.40
C THR A 382 2.25 -6.65 -2.41
N SER A 383 1.19 -7.08 -1.73
CA SER A 383 0.62 -8.42 -1.93
C SER A 383 0.34 -8.66 -3.40
N ILE A 384 0.39 -9.93 -3.87
CA ILE A 384 0.17 -10.26 -5.29
C ILE A 384 -1.12 -9.63 -5.83
N ASP A 385 -2.22 -9.67 -5.06
CA ASP A 385 -3.49 -9.04 -5.44
C ASP A 385 -3.40 -7.50 -5.55
N ALA A 386 -2.62 -6.87 -4.66
CA ALA A 386 -2.39 -5.44 -4.73
C ALA A 386 -1.54 -5.05 -5.94
N GLN A 387 -0.57 -5.89 -6.33
CA GLN A 387 0.29 -5.62 -7.48
C GLN A 387 -0.49 -5.53 -8.78
N GLU A 388 -1.44 -6.43 -8.99
CA GLU A 388 -2.33 -6.37 -10.15
C GLU A 388 -3.10 -5.04 -10.20
N ARG A 389 -3.69 -4.63 -9.07
CA ARG A 389 -4.48 -3.38 -9.00
C ARG A 389 -3.63 -2.14 -9.22
N TYR A 390 -2.47 -2.00 -8.57
CA TYR A 390 -1.65 -0.81 -8.77
C TYR A 390 -0.94 -0.82 -10.14
N ALA A 391 -0.57 -1.96 -10.71
CA ALA A 391 0.01 -2.01 -12.04
C ALA A 391 -0.98 -1.51 -13.10
N LEU A 392 -2.24 -1.98 -13.03
CA LEU A 392 -3.32 -1.49 -13.88
C LEU A 392 -3.59 0.01 -13.67
N GLY A 393 -3.57 0.48 -12.43
CA GLY A 393 -3.76 1.90 -12.13
C GLY A 393 -2.63 2.79 -12.64
N VAL A 394 -1.37 2.35 -12.53
CA VAL A 394 -0.23 3.04 -13.14
C VAL A 394 -0.44 3.16 -14.65
N LYS A 395 -0.81 2.06 -15.32
CA LYS A 395 -1.13 2.08 -16.76
C LYS A 395 -2.25 3.08 -17.10
N SER A 396 -3.28 3.19 -16.26
CA SER A 396 -4.36 4.19 -16.41
C SER A 396 -3.81 5.62 -16.32
N ILE A 397 -3.00 5.94 -15.31
CA ILE A 397 -2.40 7.28 -15.13
C ILE A 397 -1.49 7.63 -16.32
N LEU A 398 -0.68 6.67 -16.77
CA LEU A 398 0.18 6.85 -17.95
C LEU A 398 -0.65 7.08 -19.21
N THR A 399 -1.77 6.37 -19.38
CA THR A 399 -2.68 6.56 -20.52
C THR A 399 -3.25 7.99 -20.56
N SER A 400 -3.66 8.53 -19.41
CA SER A 400 -4.12 9.92 -19.30
C SER A 400 -3.04 10.93 -19.72
N TYR A 401 -1.78 10.68 -19.33
CA TYR A 401 -0.66 11.55 -19.69
C TYR A 401 -0.26 11.43 -21.18
N LEU A 402 -0.03 10.21 -21.66
CA LEU A 402 0.51 9.92 -22.99
C LEU A 402 -0.47 10.24 -24.11
N SER A 403 -1.78 10.12 -23.84
CA SER A 403 -2.83 10.56 -24.77
C SER A 403 -2.97 12.08 -24.89
N GLY A 404 -2.31 12.85 -24.02
CA GLY A 404 -2.42 14.31 -23.94
C GLY A 404 -3.73 14.81 -23.34
N LYS A 405 -4.67 13.92 -22.96
CA LYS A 405 -5.95 14.30 -22.36
C LYS A 405 -5.80 14.84 -20.95
N HIS A 406 -4.81 14.32 -20.20
CA HIS A 406 -4.58 14.65 -18.79
C HIS A 406 -5.84 14.49 -17.92
N ASP A 407 -6.67 13.49 -18.26
CA ASP A 407 -7.93 13.13 -17.61
C ASP A 407 -7.72 12.24 -16.38
N TYR A 408 -6.81 12.65 -15.49
CA TYR A 408 -6.52 11.93 -14.26
C TYR A 408 -7.76 11.87 -13.37
N ARG A 409 -7.88 10.78 -12.60
CA ARG A 409 -8.85 10.74 -11.50
C ARG A 409 -8.42 11.77 -10.44
N PRO A 410 -9.30 12.66 -9.98
CA PRO A 410 -8.93 13.69 -9.00
C PRO A 410 -8.30 13.11 -7.74
N GLU A 411 -8.77 11.95 -7.28
CA GLU A 411 -8.27 11.29 -6.08
C GLU A 411 -6.87 10.67 -6.22
N ASP A 412 -6.37 10.49 -7.44
CA ASP A 412 -5.01 9.98 -7.71
C ASP A 412 -3.97 11.12 -7.64
N LEU A 413 -4.40 12.38 -7.69
CA LEU A 413 -3.51 13.54 -7.73
C LEU A 413 -3.07 13.97 -6.32
N ILE A 414 -1.76 14.08 -6.11
CA ILE A 414 -1.16 14.58 -4.86
C ILE A 414 -0.74 16.04 -5.02
N VAL A 415 0.05 16.32 -6.05
CA VAL A 415 0.31 17.69 -6.51
C VAL A 415 0.11 17.79 -8.01
N HIS A 416 -0.43 18.91 -8.49
CA HIS A 416 -0.72 19.12 -9.89
C HIS A 416 -0.74 20.61 -10.19
N ARG A 417 -0.11 21.03 -11.31
CA ARG A 417 -0.06 22.43 -11.76
C ARG A 417 0.47 23.40 -10.70
N GLY A 418 1.46 22.95 -9.92
CA GLY A 418 2.16 23.78 -8.93
C GLY A 418 1.46 23.91 -7.58
N ASP A 419 0.41 23.14 -7.33
CA ASP A 419 -0.31 23.15 -6.06
C ASP A 419 -0.66 21.73 -5.57
N TYR A 420 -0.95 21.61 -4.27
CA TYR A 420 -1.48 20.38 -3.68
C TYR A 420 -2.90 20.11 -4.18
N ALA A 421 -3.10 18.94 -4.78
CA ALA A 421 -4.40 18.48 -5.26
C ALA A 421 -5.16 17.64 -4.22
N THR A 422 -4.53 17.35 -3.07
CA THR A 422 -5.07 16.53 -1.99
C THR A 422 -5.17 17.27 -0.68
N LYS A 423 -6.24 17.01 0.08
CA LYS A 423 -6.45 17.51 1.44
C LYS A 423 -5.78 16.64 2.50
N ALA A 424 -5.21 15.49 2.14
CA ALA A 424 -4.70 14.49 3.09
C ALA A 424 -3.26 14.77 3.59
N TYR A 425 -2.50 15.64 2.93
CA TYR A 425 -1.11 15.96 3.28
C TYR A 425 -1.05 17.23 4.14
N GLY A 426 -1.84 17.25 5.21
CA GLY A 426 -2.02 18.35 6.15
C GLY A 426 -3.06 19.38 5.73
N GLU A 427 -3.58 20.13 6.71
CA GLU A 427 -4.42 21.29 6.47
C GLU A 427 -3.60 22.39 5.78
N ARG A 428 -4.01 22.74 4.55
CA ARG A 428 -3.38 23.75 3.69
C ARG A 428 -4.40 24.83 3.38
N LYS A 429 -3.91 26.06 3.20
CA LYS A 429 -4.73 27.25 2.93
C LYS A 429 -5.11 27.37 1.47
#